data_AF-A0A679KID3-F1
#
_entry.id   AF-A0A679KID3-F1
#
_cell.length_a   1.000
_cell.length_b   1.000
_cell.length_c   1.000
_cell.angle_alpha   90.00
_cell.angle_beta   90.00
_cell.angle_gamma   90.00
#
_symmetry.space_group_name_H-M   'P 1'
#
loop_
_entity.id
_entity.type
_entity.pdbx_description
1 polymer ?
#
loop_
_entity_poly.entity_id
_entity_poly.type
_entity_poly.pdbx_seq_one_letter_code
_entity_poly.pdbx_strand_id
1 'polypeptide(L)'
;MAAMSAREFADEIVEPTIREFIATPDRRHGYLACIVSYHLGDYLSPTALADAKTALGLPFVALYRMCNAAKHREATHGKAPPMAAGSDTERTASGFGSLWEDLRFDDRCGRHIEHDGRQYDMLDLCLIAVRHYAEQYPNDLRDSAVTRFHYNTKPYPAT
;
A
#
# COMPACT_ATOMS: atom_id res chain seq x y z
N MET A 1 -18.39 23.32 3.99
CA MET A 1 -18.29 21.91 4.44
C MET A 1 -16.96 21.78 5.14
N ALA A 2 -16.92 21.18 6.35
CA ALA A 2 -15.64 20.88 6.99
C ALA A 2 -14.89 19.86 6.13
N ALA A 3 -13.58 20.01 5.99
CA ALA A 3 -12.75 19.01 5.34
C ALA A 3 -12.79 17.72 6.18
N MET A 4 -12.86 16.57 5.51
CA MET A 4 -12.79 15.25 6.16
C MET A 4 -11.49 15.12 6.96
N SER A 5 -11.58 14.63 8.18
CA SER A 5 -10.41 14.35 9.04
C SER A 5 -9.63 13.13 8.57
N ALA A 6 -8.39 12.97 9.05
CA ALA A 6 -7.58 11.78 8.76
C ALA A 6 -8.26 10.48 9.19
N ARG A 7 -8.90 10.48 10.37
CA ARG A 7 -9.63 9.31 10.86
C ARG A 7 -10.83 8.98 10.00
N GLU A 8 -11.64 9.97 9.62
CA GLU A 8 -12.80 9.75 8.73
C GLU A 8 -12.34 9.23 7.37
N PHE A 9 -11.27 9.79 6.79
CA PHE A 9 -10.71 9.28 5.54
C PHE A 9 -10.18 7.85 5.70
N ALA A 10 -9.50 7.55 6.81
CA ALA A 10 -9.01 6.22 7.11
C ALA A 10 -10.15 5.20 7.25
N ASP A 11 -11.20 5.54 7.99
CA ASP A 11 -12.30 4.63 8.32
C ASP A 11 -13.29 4.47 7.15
N GLU A 12 -13.59 5.55 6.42
CA GLU A 12 -14.61 5.55 5.35
C GLU A 12 -14.04 5.20 3.98
N ILE A 13 -12.74 5.45 3.74
CA ILE A 13 -12.11 5.28 2.42
C ILE A 13 -10.99 4.24 2.46
N VAL A 14 -9.96 4.43 3.30
CA VAL A 14 -8.75 3.60 3.23
C VAL A 14 -9.03 2.16 3.64
N GLU A 15 -9.66 1.96 4.80
CA GLU A 15 -9.95 0.64 5.34
C GLU A 15 -10.83 -0.21 4.42
N PRO A 16 -12.01 0.26 3.97
CA PRO A 16 -12.87 -0.55 3.11
C PRO A 16 -12.20 -0.84 1.77
N THR A 17 -11.47 0.11 1.17
CA THR A 17 -10.77 -0.11 -0.10
C THR A 17 -9.70 -1.21 0.01
N ILE A 18 -8.93 -1.23 1.11
CA ILE A 18 -7.96 -2.31 1.35
C ILE A 18 -8.68 -3.64 1.55
N ARG A 19 -9.81 -3.68 2.29
CA ARG A 19 -10.59 -4.90 2.48
C ARG A 19 -11.18 -5.43 1.18
N GLU A 20 -11.68 -4.55 0.31
CA GLU A 20 -12.16 -4.90 -1.01
C GLU A 20 -11.04 -5.55 -1.84
N PHE A 21 -9.82 -5.03 -1.76
CA PHE A 21 -8.67 -5.63 -2.44
C PHE A 21 -8.28 -6.99 -1.85
N ILE A 22 -8.33 -7.16 -0.52
CA ILE A 22 -8.13 -8.47 0.13
C ILE A 22 -9.19 -9.48 -0.35
N ALA A 23 -10.45 -9.06 -0.44
CA ALA A 23 -11.55 -9.92 -0.86
C ALA A 23 -11.52 -10.22 -2.37
N THR A 24 -11.11 -9.25 -3.17
CA THR A 24 -11.07 -9.27 -4.63
C THR A 24 -9.72 -8.74 -5.13
N PRO A 25 -8.68 -9.59 -5.24
CA PRO A 25 -7.31 -9.18 -5.56
C PRO A 25 -7.07 -8.82 -7.04
N ASP A 26 -8.01 -8.10 -7.66
CA ASP A 26 -7.89 -7.64 -9.03
C ASP A 26 -7.11 -6.30 -9.15
N ARG A 27 -6.89 -5.88 -10.40
CA ARG A 27 -6.04 -4.74 -10.75
C ARG A 27 -6.66 -3.45 -10.25
N ARG A 28 -7.97 -3.34 -10.43
CA ARG A 28 -8.73 -2.14 -10.11
C ARG A 28 -8.68 -1.92 -8.60
N HIS A 29 -8.99 -2.96 -7.81
CA HIS A 29 -8.97 -2.86 -6.36
C HIS A 29 -7.54 -2.64 -5.83
N GLY A 30 -6.54 -3.29 -6.42
CA GLY A 30 -5.14 -3.05 -6.08
C GLY A 30 -4.70 -1.60 -6.31
N TYR A 31 -5.09 -1.00 -7.44
CA TYR A 31 -4.77 0.41 -7.72
C TYR A 31 -5.47 1.36 -6.77
N LEU A 32 -6.76 1.15 -6.52
CA LEU A 32 -7.51 1.97 -5.58
C LEU A 32 -6.90 1.90 -4.18
N ALA A 33 -6.55 0.69 -3.72
CA ALA A 33 -5.87 0.48 -2.43
C ALA A 33 -4.54 1.25 -2.37
N CYS A 34 -3.66 1.12 -3.39
CA CYS A 34 -2.40 1.87 -3.42
C CYS A 34 -2.61 3.39 -3.41
N ILE A 35 -3.63 3.89 -4.12
CA ILE A 35 -3.93 5.32 -4.19
C ILE A 35 -4.36 5.85 -2.82
N VAL A 36 -5.32 5.20 -2.16
CA VAL A 36 -5.87 5.69 -0.89
C VAL A 36 -4.89 5.50 0.27
N SER A 37 -4.12 4.40 0.28
CA SER A 37 -3.08 4.18 1.28
C SER A 37 -1.96 5.20 1.19
N TYR A 38 -1.53 5.58 -0.02
CA TYR A 38 -0.57 6.66 -0.21
C TYR A 38 -1.13 8.00 0.27
N HIS A 39 -2.35 8.34 -0.13
CA HIS A 39 -2.96 9.63 0.18
C HIS A 39 -3.41 9.80 1.64
N LEU A 40 -3.44 8.73 2.45
CA LEU A 40 -3.66 8.87 3.89
C LEU A 40 -2.65 9.84 4.51
N GLY A 41 -1.39 9.86 4.02
CA GLY A 41 -0.37 10.81 4.48
C GLY A 41 -0.79 12.28 4.32
N ASP A 42 -1.49 12.63 3.25
CA ASP A 42 -1.91 14.02 3.00
C ASP A 42 -2.95 14.53 4.01
N TYR A 43 -3.69 13.62 4.66
CA TYR A 43 -4.64 13.97 5.70
C TYR A 43 -4.00 14.08 7.09
N LEU A 44 -2.78 13.56 7.28
CA LEU A 44 -2.12 13.50 8.58
C LEU A 44 -1.24 14.72 8.85
N SER A 45 -0.31 15.01 7.94
CA SER A 45 0.64 16.11 8.07
C SER A 45 1.26 16.46 6.72
N PRO A 46 1.61 17.73 6.47
CA PRO A 46 2.38 18.12 5.28
C PRO A 46 3.70 17.35 5.10
N THR A 47 4.26 16.77 6.17
CA THR A 47 5.53 16.02 6.12
C THR A 47 5.35 14.50 6.05
N ALA A 48 4.13 13.98 6.27
CA ALA A 48 3.92 12.54 6.48
C ALA A 48 4.41 11.68 5.31
N LEU A 49 4.25 12.15 4.07
CA LEU A 49 4.76 11.43 2.88
C LEU A 49 6.30 11.41 2.82
N ALA A 50 6.96 12.51 3.21
CA ALA A 50 8.41 12.61 3.23
C ALA A 50 9.02 11.76 4.36
N ASP A 51 8.35 11.76 5.52
CA ASP A 51 8.74 10.97 6.69
C ASP A 51 8.59 9.47 6.38
N ALA A 52 7.46 9.05 5.81
CA ALA A 52 7.24 7.67 5.39
C ALA A 52 8.24 7.22 4.32
N LYS A 53 8.56 8.07 3.35
CA LYS A 53 9.60 7.78 2.35
C LYS A 53 10.97 7.57 2.99
N THR A 54 11.32 8.37 4.00
CA THR A 54 12.58 8.27 4.73
C THR A 54 12.64 6.99 5.56
N ALA A 55 11.56 6.67 6.28
CA ALA A 55 11.51 5.53 7.19
C ALA A 55 11.41 4.17 6.46
N LEU A 56 10.60 4.11 5.40
CA LEU A 56 10.26 2.86 4.72
C LEU A 56 11.12 2.61 3.48
N GLY A 57 11.77 3.63 2.91
CA GLY A 57 12.66 3.48 1.76
C GLY A 57 11.97 2.99 0.49
N LEU A 58 12.59 2.01 -0.19
CA LEU A 58 12.12 1.49 -1.49
C LEU A 58 10.66 1.00 -1.51
N PRO A 59 10.14 0.26 -0.51
CA PRO A 59 8.72 -0.07 -0.41
C PRO A 59 7.78 1.12 -0.61
N PHE A 60 8.03 2.23 0.09
CA PHE A 60 7.19 3.41 -0.03
C PHE A 60 7.37 4.12 -1.38
N VAL A 61 8.58 4.07 -1.95
CA VAL A 61 8.82 4.56 -3.31
C VAL A 61 8.06 3.73 -4.35
N ALA A 62 7.99 2.40 -4.19
CA ALA A 62 7.21 1.51 -5.04
C ALA A 62 5.70 1.82 -4.94
N LEU A 63 5.18 2.01 -3.71
CA LEU A 63 3.80 2.42 -3.47
C LEU A 63 3.47 3.75 -4.17
N TYR A 64 4.31 4.76 -3.95
CA TYR A 64 4.20 6.08 -4.57
C TYR A 64 4.17 6.00 -6.10
N ARG A 65 5.08 5.21 -6.69
CA ARG A 65 5.14 5.03 -8.15
C ARG A 65 3.90 4.34 -8.69
N MET A 66 3.38 3.34 -7.99
CA MET A 66 2.16 2.65 -8.41
C MET A 66 0.94 3.57 -8.30
N CYS A 67 0.85 4.33 -7.22
CA CYS A 67 -0.17 5.36 -7.04
C CYS A 67 -0.16 6.38 -8.20
N ASN A 68 1.01 6.86 -8.61
CA ASN A 68 1.15 7.76 -9.75
C ASN A 68 0.82 7.10 -11.09
N ALA A 69 1.34 5.90 -11.34
CA ALA A 69 1.10 5.18 -12.59
C ALA A 69 -0.39 4.85 -12.77
N ALA A 70 -1.09 4.49 -11.69
CA ALA A 70 -2.54 4.25 -11.70
C ALA A 70 -3.36 5.51 -12.05
N LYS A 71 -2.91 6.71 -11.66
CA LYS A 71 -3.60 7.98 -11.96
C LYS A 71 -3.25 8.57 -13.32
N HIS A 72 -1.98 8.46 -13.71
CA HIS A 72 -1.41 9.20 -14.84
C HIS A 72 -0.97 8.31 -16.01
N ARG A 73 -1.43 7.04 -16.04
CA ARG A 73 -1.06 5.99 -17.00
C ARG A 73 0.38 5.48 -16.82
N GLU A 74 1.35 6.37 -16.60
CA GLU A 74 2.76 6.06 -16.41
C GLU A 74 3.39 7.00 -15.37
N ALA A 75 4.29 6.48 -14.53
CA ALA A 75 5.12 7.29 -13.66
C ALA A 75 6.37 7.75 -14.42
N THR A 76 6.28 8.88 -15.11
CA THR A 76 7.36 9.40 -15.99
C THR A 76 8.41 10.27 -15.29
N HIS A 77 8.28 10.53 -13.99
CA HIS A 77 9.23 11.37 -13.26
C HIS A 77 10.42 10.57 -12.67
N GLY A 78 11.59 10.69 -13.31
CA GLY A 78 12.89 10.28 -12.76
C GLY A 78 13.69 9.31 -13.64
N LYS A 79 14.83 8.81 -13.11
CA LYS A 79 15.75 7.89 -13.81
C LYS A 79 15.41 6.40 -13.71
N ALA A 80 14.51 6.01 -12.82
CA ALA A 80 14.19 4.58 -12.65
C ALA A 80 13.12 4.14 -13.65
N PRO A 81 13.07 2.84 -14.03
CA PRO A 81 12.19 2.33 -15.07
C PRO A 81 10.74 2.81 -14.86
N PRO A 82 10.05 3.20 -15.95
CA PRO A 82 8.68 3.65 -15.85
C PRO A 82 7.82 2.52 -15.29
N MET A 83 7.18 2.78 -14.16
CA MET A 83 6.08 1.93 -13.68
C MET A 83 4.84 2.39 -14.43
N ALA A 84 4.12 1.45 -15.04
CA ALA A 84 2.95 1.75 -15.87
C ALA A 84 1.71 1.06 -15.32
N ALA A 85 0.55 1.69 -15.47
CA ALA A 85 -0.70 0.99 -15.27
C ALA A 85 -0.76 -0.19 -16.26
N GLY A 86 -0.94 -1.40 -15.71
CA GLY A 86 -0.98 -2.67 -16.41
C GLY A 86 0.31 -3.49 -16.31
N SER A 87 1.39 -2.93 -15.74
CA SER A 87 2.65 -3.68 -15.54
C SER A 87 2.64 -4.59 -14.31
N ASP A 88 1.54 -4.60 -13.55
CA ASP A 88 1.34 -5.52 -12.44
C ASP A 88 1.13 -6.96 -12.93
N THR A 89 1.67 -7.90 -12.16
CA THR A 89 1.53 -9.33 -12.42
C THR A 89 0.67 -9.99 -11.34
N GLU A 90 0.03 -11.10 -11.68
CA GLU A 90 -0.72 -11.88 -10.71
C GLU A 90 0.24 -12.54 -9.71
N ARG A 91 -0.09 -12.44 -8.42
CA ARG A 91 0.54 -13.21 -7.36
C ARG A 91 -0.35 -14.40 -7.04
N THR A 92 0.16 -15.61 -7.16
CA THR A 92 -0.57 -16.82 -6.70
C THR A 92 -0.80 -16.76 -5.18
N ALA A 93 -1.91 -17.32 -4.72
CA ALA A 93 -2.15 -17.51 -3.29
C ALA A 93 -0.96 -18.22 -2.63
N SER A 94 -0.59 -17.80 -1.43
CA SER A 94 0.36 -18.53 -0.60
C SER A 94 -0.17 -19.93 -0.31
N GLY A 95 0.67 -20.95 -0.48
CA GLY A 95 0.22 -22.34 -0.52
C GLY A 95 1.35 -23.34 -0.72
N PHE A 96 1.02 -24.57 -1.16
CA PHE A 96 1.95 -25.69 -1.27
C PHE A 96 3.15 -25.34 -2.18
N GLY A 97 4.34 -25.18 -1.58
CA GLY A 97 5.56 -24.72 -2.26
C GLY A 97 6.07 -23.34 -1.84
N SER A 98 5.29 -22.58 -1.06
CA SER A 98 5.77 -21.34 -0.39
C SER A 98 6.61 -21.69 0.83
N LEU A 99 7.62 -20.87 1.15
CA LEU A 99 8.30 -20.94 2.44
C LEU A 99 7.28 -20.67 3.54
N TRP A 100 7.44 -21.28 4.72
CA TRP A 100 6.51 -21.08 5.86
C TRP A 100 6.31 -19.60 6.24
N GLU A 101 7.34 -18.78 6.01
CA GLU A 101 7.34 -17.33 6.24
C GLU A 101 6.48 -16.54 5.24
N ASP A 102 6.12 -17.15 4.12
CA ASP A 102 5.28 -16.55 3.07
C ASP A 102 3.80 -16.93 3.18
N LEU A 103 3.43 -17.80 4.12
CA LEU A 103 2.05 -18.25 4.31
C LEU A 103 1.20 -17.13 4.93
N ARG A 104 0.15 -16.72 4.22
CA ARG A 104 -0.82 -15.74 4.67
C ARG A 104 -2.17 -16.44 4.87
N PHE A 105 -2.78 -16.24 6.04
CA PHE A 105 -4.10 -16.78 6.34
C PHE A 105 -5.14 -16.11 5.43
N ASP A 106 -6.08 -16.89 4.87
CA ASP A 106 -7.10 -16.43 3.92
C ASP A 106 -6.57 -15.74 2.65
N ASP A 107 -5.36 -16.09 2.21
CA ASP A 107 -4.77 -15.53 1.00
C ASP A 107 -5.47 -16.01 -0.28
N ARG A 108 -6.11 -15.08 -0.98
CA ARG A 108 -6.89 -15.34 -2.18
C ARG A 108 -6.17 -14.99 -3.48
N CYS A 109 -4.83 -14.98 -3.47
CA CYS A 109 -3.98 -14.38 -4.50
C CYS A 109 -3.78 -12.87 -4.29
N GLY A 110 -2.99 -12.24 -5.15
CA GLY A 110 -2.68 -10.82 -5.06
C GLY A 110 -2.13 -10.27 -6.37
N ARG A 111 -1.47 -9.13 -6.26
CA ARG A 111 -0.80 -8.46 -7.37
C ARG A 111 0.61 -8.09 -6.95
N HIS A 112 1.58 -8.30 -7.84
CA HIS A 112 2.92 -7.78 -7.68
C HIS A 112 3.19 -6.61 -8.62
N ILE A 113 4.10 -5.74 -8.20
CA ILE A 113 4.72 -4.75 -9.05
C ILE A 113 6.24 -4.91 -8.99
N GLU A 114 6.89 -4.71 -10.13
CA GLU A 114 8.35 -4.63 -10.16
C GLU A 114 8.81 -3.20 -9.94
N HIS A 115 9.73 -3.00 -9.00
CA HIS A 115 10.44 -1.76 -8.82
C HIS A 115 11.92 -2.05 -8.58
N ASP A 116 12.78 -1.50 -9.43
CA ASP A 116 14.24 -1.63 -9.32
C ASP A 116 14.73 -3.10 -9.27
N GLY A 117 14.15 -3.95 -10.14
CA GLY A 117 14.46 -5.38 -10.22
C GLY A 117 13.92 -6.23 -9.05
N ARG A 118 13.10 -5.63 -8.16
CA ARG A 118 12.47 -6.32 -7.02
C ARG A 118 10.97 -6.38 -7.19
N GLN A 119 10.37 -7.51 -6.80
CA GLN A 119 8.93 -7.70 -6.80
C GLN A 119 8.36 -7.30 -5.43
N TYR A 120 7.36 -6.43 -5.44
CA TYR A 120 6.64 -5.97 -4.25
C TYR A 120 5.19 -6.40 -4.33
N ASP A 121 4.66 -6.94 -3.23
CA ASP A 121 3.24 -7.23 -3.10
C ASP A 121 2.48 -5.94 -2.82
N MET A 122 1.53 -5.60 -3.70
CA MET A 122 0.77 -4.37 -3.60
C MET A 122 0.01 -4.24 -2.27
N LEU A 123 -0.52 -5.35 -1.73
CA LEU A 123 -1.22 -5.34 -0.45
C LEU A 123 -0.25 -5.07 0.69
N ASP A 124 0.95 -5.66 0.65
CA ASP A 124 1.96 -5.41 1.68
C ASP A 124 2.40 -3.94 1.67
N LEU A 125 2.58 -3.35 0.48
CA LEU A 125 2.90 -1.93 0.36
C LEU A 125 1.84 -1.04 1.01
N CYS A 126 0.55 -1.33 0.78
CA CYS A 126 -0.55 -0.59 1.39
C CYS A 126 -0.52 -0.71 2.92
N LEU A 127 -0.37 -1.92 3.44
CA LEU A 127 -0.41 -2.20 4.87
C LEU A 127 0.81 -1.67 5.62
N ILE A 128 2.00 -1.76 5.03
CA ILE A 128 3.23 -1.19 5.61
C ILE A 128 3.11 0.32 5.75
N ALA A 129 2.62 1.02 4.71
CA ALA A 129 2.44 2.47 4.76
C ALA A 129 1.39 2.88 5.82
N VAL A 130 0.24 2.21 5.82
CA VAL A 130 -0.85 2.50 6.77
C VAL A 130 -0.45 2.22 8.22
N ARG A 131 0.29 1.14 8.48
CA ARG A 131 0.86 0.84 9.80
C ARG A 131 1.83 1.91 10.26
N HIS A 132 2.75 2.30 9.38
CA HIS A 132 3.69 3.37 9.67
C HIS A 132 2.95 4.66 10.05
N TYR A 133 1.90 5.02 9.32
CA TYR A 133 1.07 6.17 9.66
C TYR A 133 0.36 6.03 11.01
N ALA A 134 -0.22 4.86 11.31
CA ALA A 134 -0.87 4.61 12.60
C ALA A 134 0.11 4.72 13.78
N GLU A 135 1.36 4.28 13.59
CA GLU A 135 2.42 4.35 14.60
C GLU A 135 2.95 5.77 14.81
N GLN A 136 3.14 6.54 13.73
CA GLN A 136 3.68 7.90 13.81
C GLN A 136 2.64 8.95 14.21
N TYR A 137 1.37 8.72 13.87
CA TYR A 137 0.26 9.65 14.12
C TYR A 137 -0.84 9.00 14.97
N PRO A 138 -0.53 8.51 16.18
CA PRO A 138 -1.46 7.73 17.00
C PRO A 138 -2.63 8.56 17.55
N ASN A 139 -2.53 9.89 17.54
CA ASN A 139 -3.63 10.76 17.95
C ASN A 139 -4.64 10.97 16.82
N ASP A 140 -4.15 11.13 15.59
CA ASP A 140 -4.97 11.35 14.40
C ASP A 140 -5.68 10.08 13.93
N LEU A 141 -5.07 8.91 14.17
CA LEU A 141 -5.60 7.60 13.80
C LEU A 141 -6.05 6.75 15.00
N ARG A 142 -6.21 7.37 16.17
CA ARG A 142 -6.66 6.66 17.38
C ARG A 142 -8.00 5.96 17.12
N ASP A 143 -8.06 4.67 17.46
CA ASP A 143 -9.23 3.81 17.30
C ASP A 143 -9.75 3.68 15.86
N SER A 144 -8.99 4.12 14.86
CA SER A 144 -9.33 3.97 13.45
C SER A 144 -9.33 2.49 13.05
N ALA A 145 -10.22 2.10 12.15
CA ALA A 145 -10.34 0.76 11.62
C ALA A 145 -9.04 0.28 10.96
N VAL A 146 -8.24 1.19 10.39
CA VAL A 146 -6.95 0.85 9.79
C VAL A 146 -5.92 0.31 10.79
N THR A 147 -6.07 0.60 12.08
CA THR A 147 -5.21 0.05 13.14
C THR A 147 -5.47 -1.44 13.42
N ARG A 148 -6.56 -2.00 12.88
CA ARG A 148 -7.03 -3.37 13.13
C ARG A 148 -6.64 -4.37 12.02
N PHE A 149 -5.80 -3.96 11.07
CA PHE A 149 -5.30 -4.87 10.04
C PHE A 149 -4.30 -5.89 10.65
N HIS A 150 -4.82 -7.08 10.98
CA HIS A 150 -4.02 -8.25 11.34
C HIS A 150 -3.62 -9.01 10.08
N TYR A 151 -2.48 -8.64 9.49
CA TYR A 151 -2.01 -9.23 8.22
C TYR A 151 -0.48 -9.36 8.22
N ASN A 152 0.04 -10.54 7.93
CA ASN A 152 1.48 -10.73 7.87
C ASN A 152 2.02 -10.16 6.56
N THR A 153 2.70 -9.03 6.64
CA THR A 153 3.39 -8.41 5.50
C THR A 153 4.77 -9.01 5.37
N LYS A 154 5.24 -9.26 4.14
CA LYS A 154 6.61 -9.71 3.93
C LYS A 154 7.60 -8.64 4.39
N PRO A 155 8.74 -9.02 4.99
CA PRO A 155 9.80 -8.07 5.29
C PRO A 155 10.44 -7.61 3.97
N TYR A 156 10.44 -6.31 3.73
CA TYR A 156 11.17 -5.70 2.61
C TYR A 156 12.34 -4.88 3.16
N PRO A 157 13.57 -5.06 2.64
CA PRO A 157 14.67 -4.18 3.01
C PRO A 157 14.40 -2.76 2.53
N ALA A 158 14.70 -1.78 3.38
CA ALA A 158 14.54 -0.36 3.07
C ALA A 158 15.51 0.13 1.96
N THR A 159 16.61 -0.62 1.75
CA THR A 159 17.72 -0.32 0.82
C THR A 159 17.77 -1.24 -0.39
#